data_AF-A0A937TZ10-F1
#
_entry.id   AF-A0A937TZ10-F1
#
_cell.length_a   1.000
_cell.length_b   1.000
_cell.length_c   1.000
_cell.angle_alpha   90.00
_cell.angle_beta   90.00
_cell.angle_gamma   90.00
#
_symmetry.space_group_name_H-M   'P 1'
#
loop_
_entity.id
_entity.type
_entity.pdbx_description
1 polymer ?
#
loop_
_entity_poly.entity_id
_entity_poly.type
_entity_poly.pdbx_seq_one_letter_code
_entity_poly.pdbx_strand_id
1 'polypeptide(L)'
;MSNQNNFNLTRRNFMKSVSAAVCGTTLASSGHSALGSRIGKTTHQKFNINVYDRMYYGHRPKGCTTIAIEYADWPGNEFGLWLPEGISVNGKTMWGNWREDGAHQDFTLDSQGRLTWKYSNESFQLTSTLTPDEKNSCLWCRHTFRNKSDKPLSKLSTQTCFHLVNAPQFISIRGERLWACLDGQWTTTDKVPRHESPDPRRIGFLKEGIRSERTVIKIKSFPSATMGETAHHPLFIAESFGATASVGVAARNFRSLFNNNDYILRCIHSEPFPIEKLMPGESKDLESVILFSKGNHEVLLERFEKLKSRYW
;
A
#
# COMPACT_ATOMS: atom_id res chain seq x y z
N MET A 1 53.04 23.79 59.15
CA MET A 1 52.56 24.07 57.79
C MET A 1 51.66 22.89 57.39
N SER A 2 50.45 22.71 57.93
CA SER A 2 49.17 23.41 57.64
C SER A 2 48.93 23.52 56.12
N ASN A 3 47.86 22.96 55.53
CA ASN A 3 46.47 22.96 55.96
C ASN A 3 45.71 21.69 55.54
N GLN A 4 44.98 21.13 56.50
CA GLN A 4 43.71 20.43 56.27
C GLN A 4 42.65 21.47 55.85
N ASN A 5 41.74 21.10 54.95
CA ASN A 5 40.46 21.79 54.80
C ASN A 5 39.32 20.77 54.83
N ASN A 6 38.71 20.68 56.00
CA ASN A 6 37.32 20.29 56.23
C ASN A 6 36.40 21.36 55.63
N PHE A 7 35.31 20.98 54.96
CA PHE A 7 34.04 21.72 54.95
C PHE A 7 32.91 20.73 54.56
N ASN A 8 32.21 20.17 55.55
CA ASN A 8 30.94 20.66 56.11
C ASN A 8 29.77 20.73 55.11
N LEU A 9 28.92 19.70 55.21
CA LEU A 9 27.53 19.67 54.79
C LEU A 9 26.69 20.59 55.69
N THR A 10 26.04 21.60 55.10
CA THR A 10 24.86 22.24 55.70
C THR A 10 23.79 22.47 54.64
N ARG A 11 22.64 21.81 54.84
CA ARG A 11 21.35 22.10 54.21
C ARG A 11 20.94 23.55 54.50
N ARG A 12 20.68 24.34 53.46
CA ARG A 12 19.67 25.41 53.51
C ARG A 12 18.91 25.49 52.19
N ASN A 13 17.59 25.55 52.36
CA ASN A 13 16.57 25.68 51.34
C ASN A 13 16.83 26.88 50.42
N PHE A 14 16.74 26.65 49.11
CA PHE A 14 16.46 27.70 48.15
C PHE A 14 15.42 27.15 47.16
N MET A 15 14.14 27.40 47.47
CA MET A 15 13.09 27.35 46.45
C MET A 15 13.36 28.49 45.47
N LYS A 16 13.79 28.13 44.26
CA LYS A 16 13.69 28.99 43.08
C LYS A 16 12.96 28.19 42.01
N SER A 17 11.74 28.62 41.76
CA SER A 17 10.95 28.37 40.57
C SER A 17 11.82 28.53 39.32
N VAL A 18 12.12 27.42 38.65
CA VAL A 18 12.60 27.42 37.28
C VAL A 18 11.44 26.97 36.42
N SER A 19 10.81 27.95 35.76
CA SER A 19 9.89 27.71 34.66
C SER A 19 10.62 26.87 33.62
N ALA A 20 10.20 25.62 33.47
CA ALA A 20 10.62 24.79 32.34
C ALA A 20 9.97 25.38 31.09
N ALA A 21 10.75 26.20 30.37
CA ALA A 21 10.47 26.55 29.00
C ALA A 21 10.40 25.24 28.21
N VAL A 22 9.17 24.86 27.85
CA VAL A 22 8.91 23.81 26.88
C VAL A 22 9.43 24.34 25.55
N CYS A 23 10.69 24.02 25.24
CA CYS A 23 11.22 24.09 23.89
C CYS A 23 10.47 23.04 23.08
N GLY A 24 9.32 23.44 22.53
CA GLY A 24 8.62 22.69 21.51
C GLY A 24 9.55 22.54 20.33
N THR A 25 10.11 21.35 20.16
CA THR A 25 10.65 20.93 18.88
C THR A 25 9.48 20.91 17.91
N THR A 26 9.33 22.01 17.16
CA THR A 26 8.54 22.05 15.94
C THR A 26 9.09 20.98 15.01
N LEU A 27 8.43 19.82 15.00
CA LEU A 27 8.48 18.89 13.89
C LEU A 27 8.27 19.71 12.62
N ALA A 28 9.27 19.66 11.75
CA ALA A 28 9.20 20.24 10.43
C ALA A 28 7.95 19.67 9.74
N SER A 29 6.90 20.49 9.66
CA SER A 29 5.80 20.27 8.75
C SER A 29 6.42 20.33 7.36
N SER A 30 6.63 19.18 6.73
CA SER A 30 6.80 19.13 5.29
C SER A 30 5.64 19.92 4.69
N GLY A 31 5.96 20.95 3.89
CA GLY A 31 4.97 21.80 3.26
C GLY A 31 4.09 20.96 2.35
N HIS A 32 2.89 20.64 2.83
CA HIS A 32 1.87 19.99 2.04
C HIS A 32 1.01 21.10 1.45
N SER A 33 1.14 21.37 0.15
CA SER A 33 0.12 22.10 -0.59
C SER A 33 -1.08 21.15 -0.78
N ALA A 34 -1.95 21.09 0.21
CA ALA A 34 -3.21 20.37 0.11
C ALA A 34 -4.15 21.12 -0.86
N LEU A 35 -4.08 20.82 -2.14
CA LEU A 35 -5.20 21.01 -3.07
C LEU A 35 -5.99 19.70 -3.06
N GLY A 36 -6.99 19.61 -2.18
CA GLY A 36 -7.83 18.41 -2.07
C GLY A 36 -8.91 18.55 -1.01
N SER A 37 -10.16 18.45 -1.44
CA SER A 37 -11.36 18.51 -0.61
C SER A 37 -11.26 17.62 0.63
N ARG A 38 -11.39 18.19 1.83
CA ARG A 38 -11.68 17.40 3.03
C ARG A 38 -13.03 16.74 2.85
N ILE A 39 -13.06 15.43 2.75
CA ILE A 39 -14.30 14.65 2.79
C ILE A 39 -14.89 14.83 4.20
N GLY A 40 -16.15 15.27 4.27
CA GLY A 40 -16.84 15.60 5.52
C GLY A 40 -16.88 14.39 6.45
N LYS A 41 -16.31 14.52 7.64
CA LYS A 41 -16.40 13.52 8.71
C LYS A 41 -17.86 13.40 9.13
N THR A 42 -18.53 12.31 8.77
CA THR A 42 -19.70 11.87 9.52
C THR A 42 -19.24 11.06 10.74
N THR A 43 -19.94 11.15 11.86
CA THR A 43 -19.54 10.53 13.16
C THR A 43 -19.46 9.00 13.15
N HIS A 44 -19.87 8.35 12.06
CA HIS A 44 -19.86 6.89 11.91
C HIS A 44 -18.88 6.37 10.86
N GLN A 45 -18.16 7.26 10.18
CA GLN A 45 -17.30 6.86 9.07
C GLN A 45 -16.03 6.16 9.58
N LYS A 46 -15.80 4.91 9.13
CA LYS A 46 -14.60 4.14 9.51
C LYS A 46 -13.35 4.52 8.71
N PHE A 47 -13.55 5.10 7.53
CA PHE A 47 -12.47 5.44 6.61
C PHE A 47 -12.45 6.94 6.34
N ASN A 48 -11.35 7.61 6.70
CA ASN A 48 -11.06 8.95 6.22
C ASN A 48 -10.22 8.81 4.94
N ILE A 49 -10.81 9.18 3.80
CA ILE A 49 -10.15 9.08 2.51
C ILE A 49 -9.90 10.50 1.98
N ASN A 50 -8.68 10.79 1.55
CA ASN A 50 -8.32 12.05 0.91
C ASN A 50 -7.57 11.76 -0.38
N VAL A 51 -7.71 12.64 -1.37
CA VAL A 51 -7.00 12.54 -2.65
C VAL A 51 -6.18 13.81 -2.83
N TYR A 52 -4.89 13.65 -3.05
CA TYR A 52 -3.97 14.76 -3.31
C TYR A 52 -2.72 14.27 -4.04
N ASP A 53 -2.02 15.19 -4.69
CA ASP A 53 -0.72 14.89 -5.27
C ASP A 53 0.36 14.90 -4.19
N ARG A 54 1.15 13.83 -4.15
CA ARG A 54 2.25 13.66 -3.19
C ARG A 54 3.55 13.43 -3.92
N MET A 55 4.56 14.21 -3.54
CA MET A 55 5.94 13.99 -3.94
C MET A 55 6.58 12.86 -3.14
N TYR A 56 7.31 12.00 -3.86
CA TYR A 56 8.16 10.97 -3.28
C TYR A 56 9.57 11.17 -3.83
N TYR A 57 10.43 11.90 -3.11
CA TYR A 57 11.78 12.18 -3.59
C TYR A 57 12.53 10.90 -3.97
N GLY A 58 13.13 10.87 -5.16
CA GLY A 58 13.80 9.69 -5.70
C GLY A 58 12.90 8.63 -6.35
N HIS A 59 11.57 8.73 -6.24
CA HIS A 59 10.62 7.79 -6.85
C HIS A 59 9.56 8.46 -7.74
N ARG A 60 8.99 9.59 -7.28
CA ARG A 60 8.04 10.50 -7.96
C ARG A 60 8.37 11.95 -7.57
N PRO A 61 9.48 12.52 -8.06
CA PRO A 61 9.94 13.84 -7.64
C PRO A 61 9.01 14.98 -8.05
N LYS A 62 8.22 14.80 -9.11
CA LYS A 62 7.20 15.78 -9.57
C LYS A 62 5.85 15.65 -8.86
N GLY A 63 5.72 14.67 -7.97
CA GLY A 63 4.43 14.32 -7.38
C GLY A 63 3.61 13.38 -8.27
N CYS A 64 2.71 12.63 -7.64
CA CYS A 64 1.61 11.94 -8.31
C CYS A 64 0.41 11.80 -7.39
N THR A 65 -0.77 11.62 -7.97
CA THR A 65 -2.01 11.46 -7.20
C THR A 65 -1.92 10.24 -6.29
N THR A 66 -2.17 10.47 -5.01
CA THR A 66 -2.22 9.46 -3.97
C THR A 66 -3.57 9.53 -3.27
N ILE A 67 -4.22 8.38 -3.15
CA ILE A 67 -5.37 8.24 -2.25
C ILE A 67 -4.82 7.92 -0.86
N ALA A 68 -4.95 8.85 0.06
CA ALA A 68 -4.56 8.70 1.45
C ALA A 68 -5.74 8.19 2.27
N ILE A 69 -5.51 7.08 2.99
CA ILE A 69 -6.52 6.35 3.74
C ILE A 69 -6.08 6.31 5.20
N GLU A 70 -6.92 6.80 6.09
CA GLU A 70 -6.77 6.59 7.53
C GLU A 70 -7.97 5.79 8.03
N TYR A 71 -7.70 4.71 8.76
CA TYR A 71 -8.73 3.91 9.42
C TYR A 71 -9.00 4.51 10.80
N ALA A 72 -10.25 4.84 11.10
CA ALA A 72 -10.63 5.66 12.26
C ALA A 72 -10.20 5.06 13.61
N ASP A 73 -10.09 3.73 13.72
CA ASP A 73 -9.60 3.06 14.93
C ASP A 73 -8.08 3.21 15.15
N TRP A 74 -7.30 3.64 14.14
CA TRP A 74 -5.83 3.69 14.18
C TRP A 74 -5.29 5.08 13.85
N PRO A 75 -5.63 6.10 14.66
CA PRO A 75 -5.28 7.48 14.37
C PRO A 75 -3.77 7.66 14.17
N GLY A 76 -3.40 8.47 13.18
CA GLY A 76 -2.00 8.74 12.84
C GLY A 76 -1.31 7.67 11.99
N ASN A 77 -2.04 6.66 11.51
CA ASN A 77 -1.56 5.74 10.48
C ASN A 77 -2.23 6.06 9.15
N GLU A 78 -1.49 6.67 8.24
CA GLU A 78 -1.96 6.97 6.90
C GLU A 78 -1.40 5.95 5.89
N PHE A 79 -2.29 5.24 5.23
CA PHE A 79 -1.97 4.31 4.15
C PHE A 79 -2.12 5.01 2.82
N GLY A 80 -1.11 4.91 1.96
CA GLY A 80 -1.17 5.44 0.60
C GLY A 80 -1.70 4.40 -0.38
N LEU A 81 -2.42 4.84 -1.40
CA LEU A 81 -2.89 3.98 -2.47
C LEU A 81 -2.73 4.67 -3.83
N TRP A 82 -2.12 3.95 -4.77
CA TRP A 82 -2.14 4.29 -6.20
C TRP A 82 -3.11 3.35 -6.94
N LEU A 83 -4.17 3.92 -7.51
CA LEU A 83 -5.30 3.16 -8.08
C LEU A 83 -5.68 3.65 -9.49
N PRO A 84 -5.14 3.05 -10.56
CA PRO A 84 -4.01 2.13 -10.59
C PRO A 84 -2.68 2.90 -10.52
N GLU A 85 -1.59 2.19 -10.22
CA GLU A 85 -0.23 2.68 -10.47
C GLU A 85 0.12 2.63 -11.96
N GLY A 86 -0.30 1.57 -12.66
CA GLY A 86 0.03 1.33 -14.06
C GLY A 86 -1.04 0.54 -14.81
N ILE A 87 -1.09 0.73 -16.13
CA ILE A 87 -2.00 0.04 -17.04
C ILE A 87 -1.18 -0.58 -18.17
N SER A 88 -1.38 -1.87 -18.41
CA SER A 88 -0.77 -2.59 -19.53
C SER A 88 -1.81 -3.22 -20.43
N VAL A 89 -1.55 -3.19 -21.73
CA VAL A 89 -2.36 -3.84 -22.78
C VAL A 89 -1.41 -4.51 -23.76
N ASN A 90 -1.74 -5.72 -24.20
CA ASN A 90 -0.89 -6.58 -25.02
C ASN A 90 0.52 -6.79 -24.40
N GLY A 91 0.58 -6.84 -23.07
CA GLY A 91 1.84 -6.97 -22.31
C GLY A 91 2.75 -5.72 -22.33
N LYS A 92 2.28 -4.59 -22.85
CA LYS A 92 3.02 -3.32 -22.89
C LYS A 92 2.38 -2.30 -21.97
N THR A 93 3.19 -1.55 -21.23
CA THR A 93 2.71 -0.43 -20.42
C THR A 93 2.17 0.68 -21.31
N MET A 94 0.85 0.91 -21.24
CA MET A 94 0.15 1.97 -21.97
C MET A 94 0.12 3.27 -21.18
N TRP A 95 0.00 3.17 -19.86
CA TRP A 95 -0.08 4.31 -18.95
C TRP A 95 0.55 3.94 -17.60
N GLY A 96 1.05 4.93 -16.87
CA GLY A 96 1.49 4.77 -15.49
C GLY A 96 1.63 6.11 -14.80
N ASN A 97 1.37 6.15 -13.50
CA ASN A 97 1.43 7.37 -12.69
C ASN A 97 2.84 7.94 -12.51
N TRP A 98 3.84 7.26 -13.07
CA TRP A 98 5.23 7.69 -13.14
C TRP A 98 5.59 8.42 -14.43
N ARG A 99 4.67 8.45 -15.42
CA ARG A 99 4.86 9.21 -16.65
C ARG A 99 4.41 10.66 -16.43
N GLU A 100 5.00 11.59 -17.17
CA GLU A 100 4.68 13.02 -17.03
C GLU A 100 3.21 13.33 -17.28
N ASP A 101 2.59 12.64 -18.24
CA ASP A 101 1.17 12.75 -18.59
C ASP A 101 0.23 11.90 -17.71
N GLY A 102 0.78 11.08 -16.82
CA GLY A 102 0.03 10.19 -15.93
C GLY A 102 0.09 10.56 -14.45
N ALA A 103 0.88 11.57 -14.08
CA ALA A 103 1.12 11.90 -12.67
C ALA A 103 -0.17 12.29 -11.92
N HIS A 104 -1.06 13.03 -12.58
CA HIS A 104 -2.32 13.49 -11.98
C HIS A 104 -3.51 12.61 -12.40
N GLN A 105 -4.38 12.29 -11.45
CA GLN A 105 -5.60 11.51 -11.64
C GLN A 105 -6.79 12.24 -11.00
N ASP A 106 -7.71 12.76 -11.82
CA ASP A 106 -8.93 13.42 -11.34
C ASP A 106 -9.96 12.40 -10.84
N PHE A 107 -9.90 12.09 -9.53
CA PHE A 107 -10.93 11.26 -8.90
C PHE A 107 -12.20 12.06 -8.62
N THR A 108 -13.34 11.43 -8.91
CA THR A 108 -14.67 11.96 -8.58
C THR A 108 -15.25 11.15 -7.42
N LEU A 109 -15.85 11.85 -6.46
CA LEU A 109 -16.56 11.24 -5.33
C LEU A 109 -18.05 11.27 -5.60
N ASP A 110 -18.74 10.15 -5.44
CA ASP A 110 -20.19 10.10 -5.52
C ASP A 110 -20.88 10.18 -4.15
N SER A 111 -22.22 10.22 -4.15
CA SER A 111 -23.03 10.32 -2.94
C SER A 111 -22.96 9.07 -2.04
N GLN A 112 -22.37 7.97 -2.51
CA GLN A 112 -22.15 6.74 -1.74
C GLN A 112 -20.73 6.67 -1.18
N GLY A 113 -19.93 7.72 -1.35
CA GLY A 113 -18.54 7.75 -0.89
C GLY A 113 -17.59 6.96 -1.78
N ARG A 114 -17.99 6.57 -2.99
CA ARG A 114 -17.13 5.86 -3.94
C ARG A 114 -16.26 6.85 -4.70
N LEU A 115 -14.96 6.58 -4.75
CA LEU A 115 -14.02 7.34 -5.58
C LEU A 115 -13.89 6.64 -6.93
N THR A 116 -14.07 7.40 -8.02
CA THR A 116 -13.97 6.89 -9.39
C THR A 116 -13.02 7.74 -10.21
N TRP A 117 -12.07 7.08 -10.88
CA TRP A 117 -11.22 7.67 -11.91
C TRP A 117 -11.42 6.93 -13.23
N LYS A 118 -11.29 7.65 -14.34
CA LYS A 118 -11.45 7.10 -15.69
C LYS A 118 -10.26 7.46 -16.55
N TYR A 119 -9.75 6.47 -17.28
CA TYR A 119 -8.80 6.66 -18.36
C TYR A 119 -9.42 6.16 -19.66
N SER A 120 -9.20 6.89 -20.75
CA SER A 120 -9.73 6.49 -22.05
C SER A 120 -8.81 6.92 -23.18
N ASN A 121 -8.64 6.06 -24.16
CA ASN A 121 -8.00 6.35 -25.45
C ASN A 121 -8.84 5.73 -26.56
N GLU A 122 -8.37 5.69 -27.81
CA GLU A 122 -9.15 5.14 -28.93
C GLU A 122 -9.51 3.65 -28.73
N SER A 123 -8.58 2.86 -28.19
CA SER A 123 -8.73 1.40 -28.11
C SER A 123 -9.58 0.93 -26.93
N PHE A 124 -9.47 1.59 -25.77
CA PHE A 124 -10.16 1.13 -24.56
C PHE A 124 -10.50 2.26 -23.58
N GLN A 125 -11.35 1.91 -22.63
CA GLN A 125 -11.61 2.69 -21.42
C GLN A 125 -11.29 1.84 -20.20
N LEU A 126 -10.67 2.44 -19.20
CA LEU A 126 -10.53 1.89 -17.86
C LEU A 126 -11.32 2.76 -16.90
N THR A 127 -12.18 2.16 -16.09
CA THR A 127 -12.79 2.80 -14.92
C THR A 127 -12.23 2.15 -13.67
N SER A 128 -11.62 2.94 -12.80
CA SER A 128 -11.11 2.47 -11.51
C SER A 128 -11.98 3.04 -10.39
N THR A 129 -12.42 2.18 -9.49
CA THR A 129 -13.33 2.54 -8.40
C THR A 129 -12.79 2.03 -7.07
N LEU A 130 -12.78 2.90 -6.06
CA LEU A 130 -12.57 2.55 -4.65
C LEU A 130 -13.91 2.67 -3.92
N THR A 131 -14.39 1.58 -3.34
CA THR A 131 -15.66 1.54 -2.61
C THR A 131 -15.42 1.16 -1.15
N PRO A 132 -15.68 2.07 -0.19
CA PRO A 132 -15.62 1.74 1.21
C PRO A 132 -16.74 0.78 1.63
N ASP A 133 -16.40 -0.25 2.40
CA ASP A 133 -17.35 -1.18 3.02
C ASP A 133 -17.09 -1.21 4.52
N GLU A 134 -17.77 -0.31 5.24
CA GLU A 134 -17.57 -0.11 6.67
C GLU A 134 -18.04 -1.30 7.51
N LYS A 135 -19.07 -2.01 7.04
CA LYS A 135 -19.58 -3.22 7.70
C LYS A 135 -18.49 -4.30 7.72
N ASN A 136 -17.79 -4.45 6.60
CA ASN A 136 -16.72 -5.43 6.45
C ASN A 136 -15.32 -4.86 6.69
N SER A 137 -15.19 -3.62 7.21
CA SER A 137 -13.91 -2.92 7.45
C SER A 137 -12.90 -3.17 6.31
N CYS A 138 -13.36 -3.02 5.07
CA CYS A 138 -12.52 -3.17 3.90
C CYS A 138 -12.81 -2.09 2.86
N LEU A 139 -11.90 -1.96 1.91
CA LEU A 139 -12.05 -1.13 0.72
C LEU A 139 -11.98 -2.05 -0.50
N TRP A 140 -13.00 -1.98 -1.36
CA TRP A 140 -13.03 -2.70 -2.61
C TRP A 140 -12.40 -1.85 -3.71
N CYS A 141 -11.43 -2.42 -4.40
CA CYS A 141 -10.76 -1.83 -5.55
C CYS A 141 -11.22 -2.58 -6.81
N ARG A 142 -11.84 -1.88 -7.75
CA ARG A 142 -12.30 -2.48 -9.00
C ARG A 142 -11.79 -1.70 -10.20
N HIS A 143 -11.26 -2.41 -11.18
CA HIS A 143 -10.84 -1.89 -12.46
C HIS A 143 -11.65 -2.53 -13.58
N THR A 144 -12.53 -1.77 -14.21
CA THR A 144 -13.34 -2.22 -15.34
C THR A 144 -12.71 -1.77 -16.64
N PHE A 145 -12.17 -2.72 -17.41
CA PHE A 145 -11.77 -2.48 -18.80
C PHE A 145 -12.98 -2.61 -19.72
N ARG A 146 -13.13 -1.68 -20.66
CA ARG A 146 -14.07 -1.76 -21.78
C ARG A 146 -13.31 -1.62 -23.09
N ASN A 147 -13.47 -2.59 -24.00
CA ASN A 147 -12.91 -2.51 -25.34
C ASN A 147 -13.78 -1.59 -26.21
N LYS A 148 -13.17 -0.53 -26.76
CA LYS A 148 -13.84 0.42 -27.65
C LYS A 148 -13.45 0.24 -29.12
N SER A 149 -12.43 -0.58 -29.39
CA SER A 149 -11.97 -0.88 -30.74
C SER A 149 -12.80 -1.98 -31.40
N ASP A 150 -12.58 -2.13 -32.70
CA ASP A 150 -13.10 -3.20 -33.55
C ASP A 150 -12.27 -4.50 -33.48
N LYS A 151 -11.17 -4.50 -32.71
CA LYS A 151 -10.24 -5.63 -32.57
C LYS A 151 -10.19 -6.17 -31.15
N PRO A 152 -9.90 -7.47 -30.95
CA PRO A 152 -9.65 -8.00 -29.61
C PRO A 152 -8.43 -7.35 -28.97
N LEU A 153 -8.54 -7.05 -27.67
CA LEU A 153 -7.41 -6.68 -26.83
C LEU A 153 -6.95 -7.90 -26.03
N SER A 154 -5.65 -7.98 -25.73
CA SER A 154 -5.09 -9.10 -24.97
C SER A 154 -4.24 -8.64 -23.80
N LYS A 155 -4.03 -9.52 -22.82
CA LYS A 155 -3.15 -9.30 -21.66
C LYS A 155 -3.35 -7.93 -20.99
N LEU A 156 -4.62 -7.58 -20.71
CA LEU A 156 -4.95 -6.32 -20.05
C LEU A 156 -4.72 -6.48 -18.55
N SER A 157 -3.94 -5.59 -17.95
CA SER A 157 -3.68 -5.64 -16.50
C SER A 157 -3.54 -4.24 -15.93
N THR A 158 -3.90 -4.11 -14.67
CA THR A 158 -3.55 -2.96 -13.82
C THR A 158 -2.55 -3.39 -12.77
N GLN A 159 -1.82 -2.41 -12.23
CA GLN A 159 -1.06 -2.56 -11.00
C GLN A 159 -1.67 -1.65 -9.94
N THR A 160 -1.78 -2.13 -8.70
CA THR A 160 -2.24 -1.33 -7.56
C THR A 160 -1.17 -1.36 -6.49
N CYS A 161 -0.75 -0.19 -6.02
CA CYS A 161 0.32 -0.06 -5.03
C CYS A 161 -0.24 0.43 -3.70
N PHE A 162 -0.06 -0.35 -2.63
CA PHE A 162 -0.51 0.01 -1.28
C PHE A 162 0.69 0.32 -0.39
N HIS A 163 0.79 1.57 0.05
CA HIS A 163 1.96 2.12 0.75
C HIS A 163 1.77 2.12 2.25
N LEU A 164 2.85 1.78 2.97
CA LEU A 164 2.87 1.78 4.43
C LEU A 164 3.81 2.86 5.02
N VAL A 165 4.48 3.64 4.17
CA VAL A 165 5.51 4.61 4.61
C VAL A 165 5.01 5.63 5.63
N ASN A 166 3.74 6.04 5.57
CA ASN A 166 3.12 7.01 6.49
C ASN A 166 2.22 6.33 7.54
N ALA A 167 2.32 5.01 7.67
CA ALA A 167 1.64 4.22 8.69
C ALA A 167 2.71 3.66 9.66
N PRO A 168 3.26 4.49 10.57
CA PRO A 168 4.46 4.17 11.33
C PRO A 168 4.35 2.86 12.12
N GLN A 169 3.15 2.51 12.60
CA GLN A 169 2.96 1.27 13.34
C GLN A 169 3.14 0.01 12.48
N PHE A 170 2.97 0.13 11.15
CA PHE A 170 3.00 -0.97 10.19
C PHE A 170 4.31 -1.04 9.39
N ILE A 171 5.28 -0.16 9.67
CA ILE A 171 6.58 -0.20 9.03
C ILE A 171 7.32 -1.47 9.47
N SER A 172 7.69 -2.32 8.50
CA SER A 172 8.52 -3.50 8.71
C SER A 172 9.78 -3.39 7.86
N ILE A 173 10.93 -3.11 8.48
CA ILE A 173 12.15 -2.74 7.75
C ILE A 173 12.79 -3.95 7.05
N ARG A 174 12.60 -5.16 7.59
CA ARG A 174 13.17 -6.39 7.04
C ARG A 174 12.13 -7.36 6.51
N GLY A 175 10.84 -7.05 6.70
CA GLY A 175 9.73 -7.94 6.36
C GLY A 175 9.29 -8.84 7.52
N GLU A 176 9.79 -8.58 8.73
CA GLU A 176 9.53 -9.33 9.96
C GLU A 176 8.07 -9.22 10.47
N ARG A 177 7.27 -8.32 9.89
CA ARG A 177 5.83 -8.17 10.14
C ARG A 177 5.01 -8.19 8.83
N LEU A 178 5.63 -8.60 7.72
CA LEU A 178 4.95 -8.77 6.44
C LEU A 178 4.73 -10.26 6.20
N TRP A 179 3.49 -10.71 6.25
CA TRP A 179 3.11 -12.12 6.15
C TRP A 179 2.54 -12.49 4.79
N ALA A 180 2.97 -13.64 4.28
CA ALA A 180 2.42 -14.28 3.08
C ALA A 180 2.36 -15.80 3.30
N CYS A 181 1.47 -16.48 2.58
CA CYS A 181 1.43 -17.94 2.54
C CYS A 181 2.40 -18.42 1.45
N LEU A 182 3.61 -18.78 1.86
CA LEU A 182 4.70 -19.21 1.00
C LEU A 182 4.92 -20.71 1.16
N ASP A 183 4.93 -21.44 0.05
CA ASP A 183 5.07 -22.91 0.02
C ASP A 183 4.10 -23.62 0.99
N GLY A 184 2.86 -23.12 1.04
CA GLY A 184 1.78 -23.62 1.89
C GLY A 184 1.85 -23.19 3.36
N GLN A 185 2.83 -22.37 3.75
CA GLN A 185 3.01 -21.93 5.14
C GLN A 185 2.90 -20.41 5.28
N TRP A 186 2.14 -19.95 6.27
CA TRP A 186 2.13 -18.55 6.68
C TRP A 186 3.46 -18.20 7.33
N THR A 187 4.21 -17.30 6.69
CA THR A 187 5.54 -16.91 7.12
C THR A 187 5.79 -15.43 6.86
N THR A 188 6.72 -14.87 7.61
CA THR A 188 7.19 -13.51 7.43
C THR A 188 8.24 -13.45 6.32
N THR A 189 8.21 -12.37 5.54
CA THR A 189 9.09 -12.23 4.36
C THR A 189 10.55 -11.90 4.68
N ASP A 190 10.92 -11.76 5.95
CA ASP A 190 12.32 -11.67 6.38
C ASP A 190 13.03 -13.04 6.39
N LYS A 191 12.27 -14.14 6.40
CA LYS A 191 12.82 -15.52 6.32
C LYS A 191 13.20 -15.94 4.90
N VAL A 192 12.79 -15.16 3.91
CA VAL A 192 13.09 -15.37 2.49
C VAL A 192 14.51 -14.83 2.20
N PRO A 193 15.34 -15.49 1.36
CA PRO A 193 16.72 -15.10 1.11
C PRO A 193 16.83 -13.84 0.23
N ARG A 194 16.42 -12.68 0.76
CA ARG A 194 16.40 -11.37 0.06
C ARG A 194 17.74 -10.95 -0.54
N HIS A 195 18.84 -11.39 0.04
CA HIS A 195 20.20 -11.13 -0.46
C HIS A 195 20.42 -11.71 -1.87
N GLU A 196 19.57 -12.63 -2.30
CA GLU A 196 19.54 -13.17 -3.65
C GLU A 196 18.82 -12.26 -4.66
N SER A 197 18.11 -11.23 -4.22
CA SER A 197 17.58 -10.20 -5.13
C SER A 197 18.67 -9.18 -5.48
N PRO A 198 18.76 -8.71 -6.73
CA PRO A 198 19.64 -7.58 -7.08
C PRO A 198 19.29 -6.29 -6.30
N ASP A 199 18.05 -6.17 -5.82
CA ASP A 199 17.68 -5.21 -4.78
C ASP A 199 16.96 -5.96 -3.65
N PRO A 200 17.62 -6.22 -2.50
CA PRO A 200 17.05 -6.96 -1.38
C PRO A 200 15.78 -6.35 -0.77
N ARG A 201 15.49 -5.09 -1.09
CA ARG A 201 14.26 -4.41 -0.67
C ARG A 201 13.08 -4.84 -1.53
N ARG A 202 13.32 -5.39 -2.73
CA ARG A 202 12.31 -5.64 -3.76
C ARG A 202 12.29 -7.11 -4.14
N ILE A 203 11.25 -7.80 -3.69
CA ILE A 203 11.05 -9.23 -3.94
C ILE A 203 9.61 -9.51 -4.35
N GLY A 204 9.44 -10.48 -5.24
CA GLY A 204 8.14 -10.98 -5.67
C GLY A 204 8.01 -12.49 -5.47
N PHE A 205 6.78 -12.95 -5.39
CA PHE A 205 6.40 -14.35 -5.26
C PHE A 205 5.34 -14.65 -6.30
N LEU A 206 5.55 -15.65 -7.14
CA LEU A 206 4.54 -16.10 -8.11
C LEU A 206 3.58 -17.08 -7.44
N LYS A 207 2.33 -17.07 -7.89
CA LYS A 207 1.34 -18.05 -7.46
C LYS A 207 1.79 -19.48 -7.77
N GLU A 208 1.44 -20.42 -6.92
CA GLU A 208 1.58 -21.85 -7.15
C GLU A 208 1.15 -22.26 -8.59
N GLY A 209 1.94 -23.14 -9.22
CA GLY A 209 1.71 -23.59 -10.60
C GLY A 209 2.23 -22.64 -11.68
N ILE A 210 2.65 -21.42 -11.32
CA ILE A 210 3.43 -20.54 -12.18
C ILE A 210 4.91 -20.77 -11.80
N ARG A 211 5.75 -21.14 -12.79
CA ARG A 211 7.14 -21.60 -12.61
C ARG A 211 7.87 -20.96 -11.40
N SER A 212 8.38 -21.82 -10.52
CA SER A 212 9.00 -21.49 -9.22
C SER A 212 10.51 -21.26 -9.26
N GLU A 213 11.16 -21.34 -10.43
CA GLU A 213 12.58 -21.04 -10.50
C GLU A 213 12.81 -19.55 -10.24
N ARG A 214 13.73 -19.26 -9.31
CA ARG A 214 14.18 -17.89 -9.04
C ARG A 214 14.49 -17.20 -10.36
N THR A 215 13.80 -16.08 -10.58
CA THR A 215 13.94 -15.30 -11.80
C THR A 215 14.35 -13.89 -11.44
N VAL A 216 15.56 -13.51 -11.83
CA VAL A 216 16.05 -12.15 -11.64
C VAL A 216 15.41 -11.24 -12.69
N ILE A 217 14.63 -10.26 -12.24
CA ILE A 217 14.00 -9.25 -13.08
C ILE A 217 14.98 -8.08 -13.22
N LYS A 218 15.74 -8.09 -14.32
CA LYS A 218 16.74 -7.06 -14.64
C LYS A 218 16.09 -5.86 -15.31
N ILE A 219 15.29 -5.09 -14.58
CA ILE A 219 14.84 -3.76 -15.01
C ILE A 219 15.85 -2.74 -14.49
N LYS A 220 16.48 -1.97 -15.39
CA LYS A 220 17.57 -1.02 -15.06
C LYS A 220 17.19 -0.02 -13.96
N SER A 221 15.95 0.45 -13.94
CA SER A 221 15.45 1.43 -12.96
C SER A 221 15.01 0.82 -11.64
N PHE A 222 14.58 -0.45 -11.64
CA PHE A 222 13.95 -1.11 -10.51
C PHE A 222 14.25 -2.61 -10.50
N PRO A 223 15.53 -2.99 -10.31
CA PRO A 223 15.89 -4.40 -10.29
C PRO A 223 15.20 -5.09 -9.12
N SER A 224 14.75 -6.32 -9.35
CA SER A 224 14.10 -7.15 -8.33
C SER A 224 14.30 -8.63 -8.67
N ALA A 225 13.87 -9.52 -7.79
CA ALA A 225 13.79 -10.93 -8.08
C ALA A 225 12.40 -11.47 -7.74
N THR A 226 11.93 -12.39 -8.58
CA THR A 226 10.96 -13.39 -8.14
C THR A 226 11.73 -14.47 -7.38
N MET A 227 11.34 -14.68 -6.14
CA MET A 227 11.95 -15.65 -5.24
C MET A 227 11.52 -17.08 -5.60
N GLY A 228 12.22 -18.08 -5.06
CA GLY A 228 11.93 -19.49 -5.37
C GLY A 228 10.65 -19.99 -4.67
N GLU A 229 10.33 -19.38 -3.53
CA GLU A 229 9.12 -19.64 -2.76
C GLU A 229 7.87 -19.24 -3.56
N THR A 230 6.86 -20.11 -3.50
CA THR A 230 5.60 -19.94 -4.23
C THR A 230 4.52 -19.40 -3.33
N ALA A 231 3.69 -18.48 -3.83
CA ALA A 231 2.56 -17.94 -3.09
C ALA A 231 1.32 -18.83 -3.27
N HIS A 232 0.80 -19.39 -2.18
CA HIS A 232 -0.41 -20.23 -2.20
C HIS A 232 -1.69 -19.44 -1.90
N HIS A 233 -1.57 -18.17 -1.52
CA HIS A 233 -2.69 -17.36 -1.07
C HIS A 233 -2.59 -15.91 -1.58
N PRO A 234 -3.70 -15.24 -1.98
CA PRO A 234 -3.66 -13.88 -2.52
C PRO A 234 -3.39 -12.80 -1.47
N LEU A 235 -3.64 -13.08 -0.19
CA LEU A 235 -3.54 -12.10 0.87
C LEU A 235 -2.09 -11.87 1.29
N PHE A 236 -1.63 -10.62 1.15
CA PHE A 236 -0.35 -10.13 1.67
C PHE A 236 -0.64 -9.16 2.82
N ILE A 237 -0.13 -9.47 4.01
CA ILE A 237 -0.50 -8.82 5.27
C ILE A 237 0.67 -8.00 5.81
N ALA A 238 0.39 -6.83 6.35
CA ALA A 238 1.28 -6.08 7.24
C ALA A 238 0.66 -5.99 8.64
N GLU A 239 1.45 -6.32 9.66
CA GLU A 239 1.06 -6.22 11.06
C GLU A 239 1.63 -4.96 11.72
N SER A 240 0.88 -4.43 12.68
CA SER A 240 1.34 -3.34 13.54
C SER A 240 2.38 -3.82 14.56
N PHE A 241 3.06 -2.89 15.22
CA PHE A 241 3.85 -3.19 16.41
C PHE A 241 2.98 -3.87 17.48
N GLY A 242 3.49 -4.98 18.03
CA GLY A 242 2.77 -5.78 19.02
C GLY A 242 1.59 -6.57 18.46
N ALA A 243 1.42 -6.64 17.14
CA ALA A 243 0.38 -7.42 16.46
C ALA A 243 -1.06 -7.10 16.93
N THR A 244 -1.31 -5.83 17.27
CA THR A 244 -2.60 -5.33 17.74
C THR A 244 -3.53 -4.91 16.61
N ALA A 245 -2.99 -4.77 15.40
CA ALA A 245 -3.70 -4.43 14.19
C ALA A 245 -3.00 -5.03 12.97
N SER A 246 -3.77 -5.28 11.92
CA SER A 246 -3.28 -5.84 10.66
C SER A 246 -4.05 -5.28 9.47
N VAL A 247 -3.32 -5.01 8.39
CA VAL A 247 -3.87 -4.60 7.10
C VAL A 247 -3.40 -5.57 6.03
N GLY A 248 -4.24 -5.91 5.07
CA GLY A 248 -3.83 -6.81 4.00
C GLY A 248 -4.46 -6.46 2.66
N VAL A 249 -3.74 -6.79 1.61
CA VAL A 249 -4.18 -6.61 0.22
C VAL A 249 -4.33 -7.97 -0.44
N ALA A 250 -5.40 -8.16 -1.22
CA ALA A 250 -5.64 -9.37 -1.97
C ALA A 250 -6.28 -9.05 -3.32
N ALA A 251 -5.79 -9.63 -4.41
CA ALA A 251 -6.44 -9.60 -5.71
C ALA A 251 -7.23 -10.89 -5.98
N ARG A 252 -8.38 -10.73 -6.65
CA ARG A 252 -9.13 -11.85 -7.19
C ARG A 252 -8.34 -12.47 -8.32
N ASN A 253 -8.28 -13.81 -8.36
CA ASN A 253 -7.48 -14.54 -9.32
C ASN A 253 -6.02 -14.00 -9.37
N PHE A 254 -5.39 -13.89 -8.21
CA PHE A 254 -4.02 -13.38 -8.10
C PHE A 254 -3.03 -14.20 -8.94
N ARG A 255 -2.02 -13.50 -9.46
CA ARG A 255 -0.86 -14.05 -10.15
C ARG A 255 0.39 -13.99 -9.29
N SER A 256 0.56 -12.91 -8.52
CA SER A 256 1.79 -12.67 -7.80
C SER A 256 1.59 -11.74 -6.61
N LEU A 257 2.42 -11.93 -5.59
CA LEU A 257 2.63 -10.97 -4.51
C LEU A 257 3.95 -10.23 -4.74
N PHE A 258 4.03 -8.97 -4.36
CA PHE A 258 5.28 -8.20 -4.47
C PHE A 258 5.43 -7.26 -3.28
N ASN A 259 6.65 -7.19 -2.74
CA ASN A 259 7.01 -6.26 -1.68
C ASN A 259 8.16 -5.38 -2.15
N ASN A 260 7.96 -4.07 -2.04
CA ASN A 260 9.02 -3.09 -2.12
C ASN A 260 9.17 -2.39 -0.78
N ASN A 261 10.23 -2.75 -0.07
CA ASN A 261 10.57 -2.24 1.25
C ASN A 261 11.58 -1.09 1.20
N ASP A 262 11.64 -0.36 0.08
CA ASP A 262 12.35 0.91 0.08
C ASP A 262 11.71 1.88 1.09
N TYR A 263 12.52 2.78 1.64
CA TYR A 263 12.07 3.72 2.66
C TYR A 263 11.13 4.80 2.11
N ILE A 264 10.94 4.85 0.78
CA ILE A 264 10.15 5.89 0.11
C ILE A 264 8.68 5.48 0.06
N LEU A 265 8.38 4.20 -0.19
CA LEU A 265 7.02 3.69 -0.36
C LEU A 265 6.62 2.63 0.68
N ARG A 266 7.53 1.69 0.99
CA ARG A 266 7.24 0.50 1.82
C ARG A 266 5.92 -0.17 1.43
N CYS A 267 5.80 -0.59 0.19
CA CYS A 267 4.55 -1.07 -0.36
C CYS A 267 4.45 -2.60 -0.46
N ILE A 268 3.21 -3.07 -0.44
CA ILE A 268 2.81 -4.44 -0.70
C ILE A 268 1.80 -4.47 -1.85
N HIS A 269 1.87 -5.53 -2.65
CA HIS A 269 1.06 -5.71 -3.84
C HIS A 269 0.52 -7.14 -3.87
N SER A 270 -0.75 -7.27 -4.27
CA SER A 270 -1.35 -8.52 -4.71
C SER A 270 -1.91 -8.27 -6.10
N GLU A 271 -1.27 -8.85 -7.12
CA GLU A 271 -1.51 -8.52 -8.52
C GLU A 271 -2.36 -9.61 -9.17
N PRO A 272 -3.47 -9.29 -9.87
CA PRO A 272 -4.29 -10.28 -10.55
C PRO A 272 -3.61 -10.84 -11.80
N PHE A 273 -4.09 -11.98 -12.28
CA PHE A 273 -3.83 -12.39 -13.66
C PHE A 273 -4.38 -11.35 -14.63
N PRO A 274 -3.67 -11.07 -15.74
CA PRO A 274 -4.21 -10.23 -16.80
C PRO A 274 -5.51 -10.82 -17.37
N ILE A 275 -6.39 -9.94 -17.84
CA ILE A 275 -7.46 -10.34 -18.75
C ILE A 275 -6.80 -10.79 -20.05
N GLU A 276 -6.76 -12.10 -20.30
CA GLU A 276 -6.06 -12.67 -21.45
C GLU A 276 -6.62 -12.18 -22.77
N LYS A 277 -7.95 -12.04 -22.87
CA LYS A 277 -8.65 -11.55 -24.06
C LYS A 277 -9.93 -10.80 -23.70
N LEU A 278 -10.14 -9.67 -24.37
CA LEU A 278 -11.34 -8.84 -24.29
C LEU A 278 -11.81 -8.51 -25.71
N MET A 279 -12.97 -9.02 -26.12
CA MET A 279 -13.51 -8.83 -27.48
C MET A 279 -14.08 -7.41 -27.68
N PRO A 280 -14.25 -6.95 -28.92
CA PRO A 280 -14.90 -5.67 -29.21
C PRO A 280 -16.22 -5.48 -28.45
N GLY A 281 -16.39 -4.32 -27.81
CA GLY A 281 -17.60 -3.99 -27.03
C GLY A 281 -17.70 -4.64 -25.64
N GLU A 282 -16.90 -5.67 -25.33
CA GLU A 282 -16.92 -6.33 -24.02
C GLU A 282 -16.36 -5.45 -22.91
N SER A 283 -16.78 -5.75 -21.68
CA SER A 283 -16.18 -5.24 -20.45
C SER A 283 -15.80 -6.38 -19.51
N LYS A 284 -14.68 -6.25 -18.81
CA LYS A 284 -14.23 -7.19 -17.78
C LYS A 284 -13.57 -6.45 -16.61
N ASP A 285 -13.74 -7.04 -15.43
CA ASP A 285 -13.27 -6.49 -14.18
C ASP A 285 -11.98 -7.20 -13.70
N LEU A 286 -11.09 -6.41 -13.11
CA LEU A 286 -10.07 -6.87 -12.18
C LEU A 286 -10.43 -6.34 -10.80
N GLU A 287 -10.52 -7.23 -9.82
CA GLU A 287 -11.00 -6.90 -8.47
C GLU A 287 -9.93 -7.19 -7.43
N SER A 288 -9.81 -6.31 -6.45
CA SER A 288 -8.98 -6.51 -5.27
C SER A 288 -9.64 -5.88 -4.05
N VAL A 289 -9.12 -6.22 -2.88
CA VAL A 289 -9.64 -5.76 -1.60
C VAL A 289 -8.49 -5.40 -0.67
N ILE A 290 -8.68 -4.33 0.09
CA ILE A 290 -7.82 -3.92 1.21
C ILE A 290 -8.61 -4.15 2.49
N LEU A 291 -8.15 -5.04 3.36
CA LEU A 291 -8.83 -5.40 4.61
C LEU A 291 -8.10 -4.80 5.81
N PHE A 292 -8.88 -4.36 6.79
CA PHE A 292 -8.40 -3.82 8.06
C PHE A 292 -8.97 -4.66 9.20
N SER A 293 -8.12 -5.13 10.12
CA SER A 293 -8.55 -5.90 11.29
C SER A 293 -7.80 -5.52 12.56
N LYS A 294 -8.52 -5.53 13.69
CA LYS A 294 -7.89 -5.52 15.02
C LYS A 294 -7.31 -6.92 15.27
N GLY A 295 -6.08 -6.99 15.77
CA GLY A 295 -5.34 -8.24 15.98
C GLY A 295 -4.30 -8.55 14.90
N ASN A 296 -3.69 -9.72 15.05
CA ASN A 296 -2.60 -10.24 14.23
C ASN A 296 -3.08 -10.74 12.85
N HIS A 297 -2.16 -11.29 12.07
CA HIS A 297 -2.38 -11.85 10.73
C HIS A 297 -3.40 -13.00 10.72
N GLU A 298 -3.46 -13.83 11.76
CA GLU A 298 -4.41 -14.94 11.86
C GLU A 298 -5.86 -14.42 11.92
N VAL A 299 -6.09 -13.35 12.68
CA VAL A 299 -7.42 -12.71 12.75
C VAL A 299 -7.81 -12.12 11.38
N LEU A 300 -6.87 -11.46 10.70
CA LEU A 300 -7.12 -10.92 9.37
C LEU A 300 -7.37 -12.03 8.34
N LEU A 301 -6.66 -13.15 8.43
CA LEU A 301 -6.86 -14.31 7.58
C LEU A 301 -8.25 -14.92 7.78
N GLU A 302 -8.66 -15.13 9.03
CA GLU A 302 -10.00 -15.64 9.34
C GLU A 302 -11.09 -14.71 8.79
N ARG A 303 -10.91 -13.39 8.95
CA ARG A 303 -11.80 -12.38 8.39
C ARG A 303 -11.86 -12.48 6.87
N PHE A 304 -10.70 -12.62 6.22
CA PHE A 304 -10.59 -12.74 4.79
C PHE A 304 -11.32 -13.99 4.27
N GLU A 305 -11.17 -15.16 4.89
CA GLU A 305 -11.87 -16.38 4.47
C GLU A 305 -13.40 -16.26 4.63
N LYS A 306 -13.87 -15.56 5.68
CA LYS A 306 -15.29 -15.22 5.85
C LYS A 306 -15.80 -14.25 4.78
N LEU A 307 -14.98 -13.29 4.35
CA LEU A 307 -15.33 -12.34 3.29
C LEU A 307 -15.38 -13.06 1.94
N LYS A 308 -14.35 -13.85 1.65
CA LYS A 308 -14.18 -14.62 0.42
C LYS A 308 -15.36 -15.55 0.17
N SER A 309 -15.71 -16.38 1.15
CA SER A 309 -16.87 -17.29 1.04
C SER A 309 -18.22 -16.61 0.76
N ARG A 310 -18.35 -15.30 1.03
CA ARG A 310 -19.59 -14.54 0.83
C ARG A 310 -19.62 -13.76 -0.48
N TYR A 311 -18.48 -13.27 -0.94
CA TYR A 311 -18.40 -12.26 -1.99
C TYR A 311 -17.43 -12.61 -3.12
N TRP A 312 -16.68 -13.72 -3.02
CA TRP A 312 -15.49 -13.94 -3.85
C TRP A 312 -15.34 -15.34 -4.44
#